data_AF-A0A249PA45-F1
#
_entry.id   AF-A0A249PA45-F1
#
_cell.length_a   1.000
_cell.length_b   1.000
_cell.length_c   1.000
_cell.angle_alpha   90.00
_cell.angle_beta   90.00
_cell.angle_gamma   90.00
#
_symmetry.space_group_name_H-M   'P 1'
#
loop_
_entity.id
_entity.type
_entity.pdbx_description
1 polymer ?
#
loop_
_entity_poly.entity_id
_entity_poly.type
_entity_poly.pdbx_seq_one_letter_code
_entity_poly.pdbx_strand_id
1 'polypeptide(L)' 'MARFHIRVTKNEDGSIKRELMREEYKIADVSKAEIIDMLMQFSSSLRYD' A
#
# COMPACT_ATOMS: atom_id res chain seq x y z
N MET A 1 13.55 0.02 -13.42
CA MET A 1 12.86 -0.80 -12.39
C MET A 1 11.65 0.00 -11.93
N ALA A 2 10.44 -0.54 -12.11
CA ALA A 2 9.22 0.19 -11.73
C ALA A 2 9.04 0.19 -10.21
N ARG A 3 8.74 1.36 -9.62
CA ARG A 3 8.64 1.53 -8.17
C ARG A 3 7.20 1.39 -7.69
N PHE A 4 6.98 0.52 -6.72
CA PHE A 4 5.72 0.40 -5.99
C PHE A 4 5.67 1.39 -4.82
N HIS A 5 4.50 1.98 -4.58
CA HIS A 5 4.26 2.81 -3.40
C HIS A 5 2.78 2.87 -3.05
N ILE A 6 2.47 3.24 -1.80
CA ILE A 6 1.10 3.53 -1.37
C ILE A 6 0.88 5.04 -1.48
N ARG A 7 -0.09 5.44 -2.30
CA ARG A 7 -0.60 6.82 -2.32
C ARG A 7 -1.68 6.96 -1.27
N VAL A 8 -1.57 8.01 -0.44
CA VAL A 8 -2.56 8.32 0.60
C VAL A 8 -3.19 9.67 0.27
N THR A 9 -4.51 9.68 0.13
CA THR A 9 -5.29 10.89 -0.14
C THR A 9 -6.28 11.10 1.00
N LYS A 10 -6.30 12.32 1.53
CA LYS A 10 -7.31 12.76 2.49
C LYS A 10 -8.39 13.52 1.74
N ASN A 11 -9.62 13.01 1.79
CA ASN A 11 -10.77 13.62 1.15
C ASN A 11 -11.29 14.81 1.98
N GLU A 12 -12.13 15.65 1.38
CA GLU A 12 -12.72 16.83 2.03
C GLU A 12 -13.62 16.46 3.23
N ASP A 13 -14.24 15.28 3.20
CA ASP A 13 -15.02 14.70 4.29
C ASP A 13 -14.16 14.13 5.44
N GLY A 14 -12.84 14.22 5.32
CA GLY A 14 -11.88 13.70 6.30
C GLY A 14 -11.57 12.21 6.16
N SER A 15 -12.23 11.49 5.24
CA SER A 15 -11.93 10.09 4.96
C SER A 15 -10.53 9.95 4.32
N ILE A 16 -9.87 8.82 4.59
CA ILE A 16 -8.53 8.53 4.08
C ILE A 16 -8.61 7.39 3.08
N LYS A 17 -8.32 7.69 1.81
CA LYS A 17 -8.17 6.72 0.73
C LYS A 17 -6.71 6.31 0.60
N ARG A 18 -6.46 5.01 0.36
CA ARG A 18 -5.12 4.47 0.14
C ARG A 18 -5.14 3.62 -1.11
N GLU A 19 -4.15 3.83 -1.97
CA GLU A 19 -4.07 3.21 -3.29
C GLU A 19 -2.67 2.61 -3.48
N LEU A 20 -2.62 1.35 -3.91
CA LEU A 20 -1.38 0.73 -4.37
C LEU A 20 -1.08 1.24 -5.78
N MET A 21 0.09 1.86 -5.93
CA MET A 21 0.56 2.46 -7.16
C MET A 21 1.80 1.73 -7.67
N ARG A 22 1.92 1.64 -9.00
CA ARG A 22 3.17 1.35 -9.71
C ARG A 22 3.47 2.54 -10.60
N GLU A 23 4.45 3.33 -10.20
CA GLU A 23 4.71 4.64 -10.82
C GLU A 23 3.42 5.48 -10.83
N GLU A 24 2.96 5.95 -11.99
CA GLU A 24 1.76 6.76 -12.13
C GLU A 24 0.46 5.93 -12.22
N TYR A 25 0.58 4.60 -12.33
CA TYR A 25 -0.56 3.72 -12.53
C TYR A 25 -1.10 3.21 -11.20
N LYS A 26 -2.40 3.41 -11.00
CA LYS A 26 -3.14 2.77 -9.91
C LYS A 26 -3.33 1.29 -10.22
N ILE A 27 -2.95 0.44 -9.27
CA ILE A 27 -3.18 -1.01 -9.33
C ILE A 27 -4.48 -1.36 -8.59
N ALA A 28 -4.62 -0.92 -7.34
CA ALA A 28 -5.75 -1.28 -6.49
C ALA A 28 -6.01 -0.24 -5.40
N ASP A 29 -7.26 -0.15 -4.93
CA ASP A 29 -7.57 0.45 -3.64
C ASP A 29 -7.21 -0.54 -2.53
N VAL A 30 -6.61 -0.05 -1.45
CA VAL A 30 -6.17 -0.89 -0.32
C VAL A 30 -6.64 -0.29 1.00
N SER A 31 -7.04 -1.15 1.92
CA SER A 31 -7.34 -0.77 3.30
C SER A 31 -6.05 -0.62 4.11
N LYS A 32 -6.16 0.03 5.28
CA LYS A 32 -5.06 0.08 6.25
C LYS A 32 -4.67 -1.33 6.73
N ALA A 33 -5.65 -2.22 6.89
CA ALA A 33 -5.42 -3.58 7.37
C ALA A 33 -4.60 -4.40 6.37
N GLU A 34 -4.94 -4.31 5.08
CA GLU A 34 -4.21 -5.00 4.01
C GLU A 34 -2.76 -4.51 3.89
N ILE A 35 -2.51 -3.21 4.07
CA ILE A 35 -1.13 -2.70 4.09
C ILE A 35 -0.33 -3.29 5.26
N ILE A 36 -0.93 -3.37 6.44
CA ILE A 36 -0.27 -3.93 7.62
C ILE A 36 0.02 -5.42 7.40
N ASP A 37 -0.94 -6.17 6.89
CA ASP A 37 -0.76 -7.59 6.58
C ASP A 37 0.34 -7.81 5.55
N MET A 38 0.38 -7.01 4.48
CA MET A 38 1.45 -7.05 3.48
C MET A 38 2.84 -6.78 4.10
N LEU A 39 2.94 -5.77 4.98
CA LEU A 39 4.20 -5.47 5.68
C LEU A 39 4.61 -6.60 6.63
N MET A 40 3.66 -7.23 7.32
CA MET A 40 3.92 -8.38 8.19
C MET A 40 4.36 -9.62 7.41
N GLN A 41 3.72 -9.90 6.28
CA GLN A 41 4.10 -11.01 5.41
C GLN A 41 5.51 -10.78 4.85
N PHE A 42 5.80 -9.56 4.38
CA PHE A 42 7.13 -9.20 3.89
C PHE A 42 8.19 -9.29 4.99
N SER A 43 7.93 -8.78 6.20
CA SER A 43 8.88 -8.90 7.31
C SER A 43 9.08 -10.35 7.76
N SER A 44 8.04 -11.18 7.65
CA SER A 44 8.15 -12.61 7.95
C SER A 44 8.97 -13.37 6.90
N SER A 45 8.86 -13.01 5.60
CA SER A 45 9.63 -13.67 4.53
C SER A 45 11.11 -13.35 4.63
N LEU A 46 11.47 -12.12 5.05
CA LEU A 46 12.86 -11.73 5.30
C LEU A 46 13.57 -12.57 6.37
N ARG A 47 12.83 -13.28 7.23
CA ARG A 47 13.43 -14.14 8.26
C ARG A 47 14.02 -15.43 7.68
N TYR A 48 13.56 -15.84 6.50
CA TYR A 48 13.94 -17.10 5.86
C TYR A 48 14.82 -16.90 4.63
N ASP A 49 15.21 -15.65 4.33
CA ASP A 49 16.22 -15.27 3.34
C ASP A 49 17.59 -15.01 4.01
#